data_AF-A0A958HHC0-F1
#
_entry.id   AF-A0A958HHC0-F1
#
_cell.length_a   1.000
_cell.length_b   1.000
_cell.length_c   1.000
_cell.angle_alpha   90.00
_cell.angle_beta   90.00
_cell.angle_gamma   90.00
#
_symmetry.space_group_name_H-M   'P 1'
#
loop_
_entity.id
_entity.type
_entity.pdbx_description
1 polymer ?
#
loop_
_entity_poly.entity_id
_entity_poly.type
_entity_poly.pdbx_seq_one_letter_code
_entity_poly.pdbx_strand_id
1 'polypeptide(L)' 'WESLAPGDWFYALHLNLIRHGREVCIARAPRCEICVLRDLCDYYADNIEG' A
#
# COMPACT_ATOMS: atom_id res chain seq x y z
N TRP A 1 6.00 -12.30 -11.06
CA TRP A 1 5.02 -11.25 -10.75
C TRP A 1 3.76 -11.42 -11.59
N GLU A 2 3.86 -11.88 -12.84
CA GLU A 2 2.69 -12.27 -13.66
C GLU A 2 1.81 -13.36 -13.04
N SER A 3 2.34 -14.15 -12.11
CA SER A 3 1.58 -15.13 -11.32
C SER A 3 0.85 -14.54 -10.10
N LEU A 4 1.08 -13.27 -9.75
CA LEU A 4 0.51 -12.64 -8.54
C LEU A 4 -0.85 -11.99 -8.79
N ALA A 5 -1.15 -11.63 -10.04
CA ALA A 5 -2.43 -11.06 -10.43
C ALA A 5 -2.72 -11.33 -11.92
N PRO A 6 -4.00 -11.35 -12.32
CA PRO A 6 -4.40 -11.34 -13.73
C PRO A 6 -3.78 -10.17 -14.50
N GLY A 7 -3.41 -10.40 -15.77
CA GLY A 7 -2.70 -9.41 -16.58
C GLY A 7 -3.47 -8.11 -16.84
N ASP A 8 -4.79 -8.20 -16.90
CA ASP A 8 -5.72 -7.08 -17.03
C ASP A 8 -5.72 -6.16 -15.78
N TRP A 9 -5.24 -6.64 -14.64
CA TRP A 9 -5.18 -5.85 -13.41
C TRP A 9 -3.92 -4.98 -13.30
N PHE A 10 -2.87 -5.28 -14.08
CA PHE A 10 -1.56 -4.63 -13.88
C PHE A 10 -1.62 -3.12 -13.99
N TYR A 11 -2.37 -2.59 -14.95
CA TYR A 11 -2.52 -1.15 -15.14
C TYR A 11 -3.24 -0.50 -13.96
N ALA A 12 -4.39 -1.05 -13.56
CA ALA A 12 -5.15 -0.52 -12.43
C ALA A 12 -4.37 -0.64 -11.11
N LEU A 13 -3.73 -1.78 -10.87
CA LEU A 13 -2.88 -2.01 -9.70
C LEU A 13 -1.73 -1.00 -9.64
N HIS A 14 -1.01 -0.79 -10.74
CA HIS A 14 0.08 0.18 -10.83
C HIS A 14 -0.39 1.59 -10.45
N LEU A 15 -1.50 2.07 -11.03
CA LEU A 15 -2.05 3.38 -10.73
C LEU A 15 -2.51 3.49 -9.27
N ASN A 16 -3.17 2.46 -8.76
CA ASN A 16 -3.65 2.44 -7.38
C ASN A 16 -2.48 2.47 -6.38
N LEU A 17 -1.39 1.77 -6.65
CA LEU A 17 -0.19 1.81 -5.81
C LEU A 17 0.48 3.19 -5.83
N ILE A 18 0.59 3.84 -6.99
CA ILE A 18 1.11 5.21 -7.10
C ILE A 18 0.22 6.17 -6.30
N ARG A 19 -1.11 6.09 -6.48
CA ARG A 19 -2.05 6.93 -5.78
C ARG A 19 -1.97 6.72 -4.27
N HIS A 20 -1.94 5.47 -3.83
CA HIS A 20 -1.80 5.10 -2.43
C HIS A 20 -0.52 5.68 -1.80
N GLY A 21 0.63 5.55 -2.47
CA GLY A 21 1.89 6.13 -1.98
C GLY A 21 1.88 7.66 -1.90
N ARG A 22 1.10 8.34 -2.76
CA ARG A 22 1.01 9.81 -2.78
C ARG A 22 0.01 10.38 -1.78
N GLU A 23 -1.08 9.65 -1.51
CA GLU A 23 -2.21 10.16 -0.72
C GLU A 23 -2.27 9.57 0.69
N VAL A 24 -1.74 8.35 0.90
CA VAL A 24 -1.88 7.58 2.14
C VAL A 24 -0.51 7.17 2.70
N CYS A 25 0.25 6.34 1.98
CA CYS A 25 1.57 5.86 2.41
C CYS A 25 2.67 6.87 2.05
N ILE A 26 2.50 8.11 2.52
CA ILE A 26 3.38 9.23 2.21
C ILE A 26 4.73 9.01 2.90
N ALA A 27 5.82 9.23 2.16
CA ALA A 27 7.17 9.04 2.66
C ALA A 27 7.41 9.80 3.99
N ARG A 28 8.00 9.11 4.97
CA ARG A 28 8.35 9.59 6.32
C ARG A 28 7.17 9.83 7.28
N ALA A 29 5.94 10.00 6.79
CA ALA A 29 4.76 10.22 7.61
C ALA A 29 3.51 9.57 6.97
N PRO A 30 3.44 8.23 6.94
CA PRO A 30 2.30 7.53 6.38
C PRO A 30 1.05 7.73 7.25
N ARG A 31 -0.11 7.85 6.60
CA ARG A 31 -1.43 7.97 7.25
C ARG A 31 -2.00 6.58 7.54
N CYS A 32 -1.36 5.85 8.44
CA CYS A 32 -1.69 4.45 8.73
C CYS A 32 -3.12 4.26 9.25
N GLU A 33 -3.68 5.26 9.93
CA GLU A 33 -5.04 5.26 10.49
C GLU A 33 -6.14 5.13 9.43
N ILE A 34 -5.87 5.58 8.20
CA ILE A 34 -6.79 5.44 7.04
C ILE A 34 -6.30 4.42 6.00
N CYS A 35 -5.18 3.74 6.27
CA CYS A 35 -4.58 2.83 5.30
C CYS A 35 -5.37 1.52 5.20
N VAL A 36 -5.88 1.21 4.01
CA VAL A 36 -6.64 -0.02 3.74
C VAL A 36 -5.79 -1.30 3.88
N LEU A 37 -4.46 -1.16 3.84
CA LEU A 37 -3.51 -2.26 3.98
C LEU A 37 -2.97 -2.38 5.40
N ARG A 38 -3.41 -1.53 6.35
CA ARG A 38 -2.83 -1.43 7.69
C ARG A 38 -2.67 -2.79 8.37
N ASP A 39 -3.74 -3.58 8.37
CA ASP A 39 -3.78 -4.86 9.08
C ASP A 39 -2.92 -5.95 8.39
N LEU A 40 -2.38 -5.66 7.21
CA LEU A 40 -1.49 -6.52 6.43
C LEU A 40 -0.09 -5.91 6.26
N CYS A 41 0.20 -4.77 6.89
CA CYS A 41 1.39 -3.98 6.62
C CYS A 41 2.47 -4.22 7.68
N ASP A 42 3.54 -4.93 7.29
CA ASP A 42 4.69 -5.20 8.17
C ASP A 42 5.31 -3.91 8.73
N TYR A 43 5.42 -2.85 7.91
CA TYR A 43 5.95 -1.56 8.38
C TYR A 43 5.11 -0.98 9.54
N TYR A 44 3.78 -1.06 9.43
CA TYR A 44 2.88 -0.57 10.48
C TYR A 44 3.05 -1.39 11.76
N ALA A 45 3.03 -2.72 11.63
CA ALA A 45 3.21 -3.63 12.76
C ALA A 45 4.55 -3.40 13.48
N ASP A 46 5.64 -3.24 12.72
CA ASP A 46 6.99 -3.15 13.27
C ASP A 46 7.36 -1.76 13.81
N ASN A 47 6.78 -0.68 13.27
CA ASN A 47 7.27 0.70 13.52
C ASN A 47 6.22 1.66 14.06
N ILE A 48 4.92 1.31 14.01
CA ILE A 48 3.82 2.24 14.36
C ILE A 48 2.89 1.65 15.43
N GLU A 49 2.60 0.34 15.40
CA GLU A 49 1.78 -0.34 16.41
C GLU A 49 2.56 -0.66 17.68
N GLY A 50 3.85 -1.01 17.55
CA GLY A 50 4.77 -1.25 18.68
C GLY A 50 5.18 0.02 19.41
#